data_AF-U3ASD7-F1
#
_entry.id   AF-U3ASD7-F1
#
_cell.length_a   1.000
_cell.length_b   1.000
_cell.length_c   1.000
_cell.angle_alpha   90.00
_cell.angle_beta   90.00
_cell.angle_gamma   90.00
#
_symmetry.space_group_name_H-M   'P 1'
#
loop_
_entity.id
_entity.type
_entity.pdbx_description
1 polymer ?
#
loop_
_entity_poly.entity_id
_entity_poly.type
_entity_poly.pdbx_seq_one_letter_code
_entity_poly.pdbx_strand_id
1 'polypeptide(L)'
;MESIKSAIEEADGQFICIYKDAKGNTSVQELANAKHTETEKSSYIQGWSYKHKHPITLKTERVLGVFDSADDADFHLESKADFASDIIINLPKRAPNSSEKTFDVCFTGFDKDTRESLTRLAESKSMLVRKSVTVNLDILCFGPNAGPAKVNQATMQGVTALTKSQFENLLDTGELPEALPGDITVTEAKERARVDEFEDLVKHINTNLKGLKEFPRRENLIATFHDEQAVGWKFYVHQAFRDALDIKLTPVTVHSKTYQTWTQGHAYSFKRGDTLSWPNPNKDWGAFLNADNAIMLQVKFATPAGFVENQRLEGTFQGNYFKTKTHAQSKDVLDAPIEVASYIYDSGVLTVGVYRPDETKEKVELVDTLLLTQVEFVTLLQSGYYWQKPTDSEDDTPVKKIVLVE
;
A
#
# COMPACT_ATOMS: atom_id res chain seq x y z
N MET A 1 10.59 -26.26 26.27
CA MET A 1 9.38 -25.58 25.77
C MET A 1 8.97 -24.37 26.62
N GLU A 2 9.24 -24.33 27.93
CA GLU A 2 8.98 -23.14 28.78
C GLU A 2 9.87 -21.92 28.46
N SER A 3 11.10 -22.14 27.99
CA SER A 3 12.11 -21.08 27.79
C SER A 3 11.85 -20.14 26.60
N ILE A 4 11.18 -20.58 25.52
CA ILE A 4 11.00 -19.76 24.29
C ILE A 4 9.76 -18.87 24.40
N LYS A 5 8.70 -19.37 25.04
CA LYS A 5 7.49 -18.58 25.28
C LYS A 5 7.76 -17.46 26.28
N SER A 6 8.51 -17.75 27.36
CA SER A 6 8.96 -16.76 28.34
C SER A 6 9.84 -15.68 27.69
N ALA A 7 10.78 -16.07 26.81
CA ALA A 7 11.65 -15.12 26.13
C ALA A 7 10.90 -14.16 25.17
N ILE A 8 9.82 -14.61 24.53
CA ILE A 8 8.98 -13.76 23.66
C ILE A 8 8.13 -12.79 24.48
N GLU A 9 7.67 -13.20 25.67
CA GLU A 9 6.88 -12.36 26.59
C GLU A 9 7.75 -11.33 27.35
N GLU A 10 9.00 -11.65 27.69
CA GLU A 10 9.94 -10.74 28.37
C GLU A 10 10.54 -9.66 27.43
N ALA A 11 10.67 -9.95 26.14
CA ALA A 11 11.34 -9.08 25.16
C ALA A 11 10.38 -8.13 24.40
N ASP A 12 9.20 -7.85 24.94
CA ASP A 12 8.18 -6.91 24.40
C ASP A 12 7.90 -7.11 22.89
N GLY A 13 7.88 -8.37 22.44
CA GLY A 13 7.60 -8.76 21.05
C GLY A 13 8.80 -8.76 20.10
N GLN A 14 10.02 -8.48 20.56
CA GLN A 14 11.26 -8.60 19.78
C GLN A 14 11.93 -9.96 20.05
N PHE A 15 12.13 -10.78 19.00
CA PHE A 15 12.68 -12.12 19.12
C PHE A 15 13.92 -12.29 18.23
N ILE A 16 15.06 -12.55 18.85
CA ILE A 16 16.35 -12.71 18.18
C ILE A 16 16.86 -14.13 18.44
N CYS A 17 17.16 -14.88 17.38
CA CYS A 17 17.56 -16.28 17.51
C CYS A 17 18.57 -16.72 16.45
N ILE A 18 19.37 -17.74 16.79
CA ILE A 18 20.16 -18.48 15.80
C ILE A 18 19.27 -19.61 15.26
N TYR A 19 19.06 -19.61 13.95
CA TYR A 19 18.20 -20.57 13.27
C TYR A 19 19.02 -21.43 12.29
N LYS A 20 18.82 -22.75 12.35
CA LYS A 20 19.39 -23.70 11.39
C LYS A 20 18.36 -24.02 10.32
N ASP A 21 18.63 -23.62 9.09
CA ASP A 21 17.76 -23.97 7.97
C ASP A 21 17.78 -25.49 7.69
N ALA A 22 16.85 -25.95 6.85
CA ALA A 22 16.79 -27.37 6.47
C ALA A 22 18.05 -27.84 5.71
N LYS A 23 18.85 -26.92 5.17
CA LYS A 23 20.09 -27.18 4.43
C LYS A 23 21.31 -27.23 5.36
N GLY A 24 21.10 -27.04 6.67
CA GLY A 24 22.13 -27.08 7.69
C GLY A 24 22.88 -25.76 7.90
N ASN A 25 22.50 -24.68 7.21
CA ASN A 25 23.12 -23.37 7.38
C ASN A 25 22.53 -22.68 8.61
N THR A 26 23.41 -22.17 9.45
CA THR A 26 23.05 -21.39 10.64
C THR A 26 23.07 -19.91 10.32
N SER A 27 22.01 -19.19 10.68
CA SER A 27 21.92 -17.74 10.49
C SER A 27 21.21 -17.08 11.66
N VAL A 28 21.61 -15.85 12.01
CA VAL A 28 20.88 -15.02 12.98
C VAL A 28 19.62 -14.46 12.32
N GLN A 29 18.51 -14.58 13.03
CA GLN A 29 17.18 -14.11 12.62
C GLN A 29 16.62 -13.19 13.70
N GLU A 30 16.22 -11.99 13.27
CA GLU A 30 15.55 -10.99 14.09
C GLU A 30 14.10 -10.83 13.63
N LEU A 31 13.18 -10.97 14.57
CA LEU A 31 11.74 -10.88 14.35
C LEU A 31 11.12 -9.84 15.27
N ALA A 32 10.44 -8.84 14.69
CA ALA A 32 9.58 -7.93 15.44
C ALA A 32 8.14 -8.42 15.47
N ASN A 33 7.45 -8.15 16.58
CA ASN A 33 6.10 -8.62 16.89
C ASN A 33 5.95 -10.15 16.77
N ALA A 34 6.95 -10.90 17.24
CA ALA A 34 6.99 -12.35 17.11
C ALA A 34 5.85 -13.01 17.91
N LYS A 35 5.12 -13.92 17.27
CA LYS A 35 4.05 -14.71 17.89
C LYS A 35 4.33 -16.20 17.76
N HIS A 36 4.27 -16.88 18.90
CA HIS A 36 4.38 -18.33 18.97
C HIS A 36 3.00 -18.96 18.75
N THR A 37 2.90 -19.85 17.77
CA THR A 37 1.67 -20.62 17.50
C THR A 37 1.98 -22.10 17.62
N GLU A 38 1.23 -22.78 18.48
CA GLU A 38 1.38 -24.21 18.73
C GLU A 38 0.24 -24.97 18.04
N THR A 39 0.60 -26.06 17.37
CA THR A 39 -0.37 -27.01 16.81
C THR A 39 0.03 -28.41 17.24
N GLU A 40 -0.90 -29.39 17.20
CA GLU A 40 -0.70 -30.78 17.68
C GLU A 40 0.53 -31.53 17.12
N LYS A 41 1.25 -30.95 16.15
CA LYS A 41 2.41 -31.58 15.46
C LYS A 41 3.62 -30.69 15.25
N SER A 42 3.48 -29.37 15.37
CA SER A 42 4.56 -28.45 15.07
C SER A 42 4.32 -27.12 15.76
N SER A 43 5.34 -26.63 16.42
CA SER A 43 5.40 -25.27 16.96
C SER A 43 6.18 -24.38 15.99
N TYR A 44 5.62 -23.21 15.70
CA TYR A 44 6.25 -22.21 14.84
C TYR A 44 6.14 -20.80 15.43
N ILE A 45 7.13 -19.98 15.08
CA ILE A 45 7.25 -18.58 15.47
C ILE A 45 7.11 -17.76 14.20
N GLN A 46 6.16 -16.83 14.18
CA GLN A 46 5.94 -15.95 13.04
C GLN A 46 6.13 -14.50 13.46
N GLY A 47 6.93 -13.76 12.70
CA GLY A 47 7.21 -12.35 12.98
C GLY A 47 7.68 -11.60 11.73
N TRP A 48 7.79 -10.28 11.85
CA TRP A 48 8.28 -9.42 10.77
C TRP A 48 9.81 -9.38 10.78
N SER A 49 10.45 -9.79 9.68
CA SER A 49 11.91 -9.71 9.54
C SER A 49 12.34 -8.43 8.83
N TYR A 50 13.20 -7.63 9.48
CA TYR A 50 13.77 -6.43 8.86
C TYR A 50 14.76 -6.75 7.74
N LYS A 51 15.44 -7.91 7.82
CA LYS A 51 16.40 -8.39 6.81
C LYS A 51 15.72 -8.81 5.51
N HIS A 52 14.61 -9.55 5.62
CA HIS A 52 13.87 -10.07 4.48
C HIS A 52 12.77 -9.13 3.99
N LYS A 53 12.42 -8.08 4.77
CA LYS A 53 11.35 -7.11 4.48
C LYS A 53 9.96 -7.72 4.25
N HIS A 54 9.72 -8.91 4.80
CA HIS A 54 8.43 -9.59 4.79
C HIS A 54 8.27 -10.48 6.05
N PRO A 55 7.05 -10.94 6.37
CA PRO A 55 6.83 -11.88 7.46
C PRO A 55 7.51 -13.22 7.17
N ILE A 56 8.20 -13.79 8.16
CA ILE A 56 8.81 -15.12 8.05
C ILE A 56 8.29 -16.01 9.17
N THR A 57 8.23 -17.31 8.88
CA THR A 57 7.80 -18.34 9.84
C THR A 57 8.98 -19.27 10.11
N LEU A 58 9.42 -19.32 11.37
CA LEU A 58 10.50 -20.17 11.85
C LEU A 58 9.90 -21.36 12.58
N LYS A 59 10.43 -22.56 12.34
CA LYS A 59 10.04 -23.73 13.15
C LYS A 59 10.82 -23.74 14.46
N THR A 60 10.12 -23.92 15.57
CA THR A 60 10.74 -23.87 16.91
C THR A 60 11.79 -24.98 17.10
N GLU A 61 11.62 -26.13 16.44
CA GLU A 61 12.56 -27.26 16.45
C GLU A 61 13.91 -26.98 15.78
N ARG A 62 14.02 -25.86 15.04
CA ARG A 62 15.22 -25.45 14.27
C ARG A 62 15.89 -24.21 14.85
N VAL A 63 15.36 -23.69 15.96
CA VAL A 63 15.99 -22.64 16.74
C VAL A 63 17.09 -23.28 17.60
N LEU A 64 18.34 -22.88 17.38
CA LEU A 64 19.49 -23.38 18.12
C LEU A 64 19.69 -22.60 19.43
N GLY A 65 19.38 -21.29 19.45
CA GLY A 65 19.48 -20.46 20.65
C GLY A 65 18.74 -19.13 20.49
N VAL A 66 18.36 -18.53 21.62
CA VAL A 66 17.67 -17.22 21.71
C VAL A 66 18.59 -16.25 22.45
N PHE A 67 18.63 -14.98 22.02
CA PHE A 67 19.57 -13.98 22.52
C PHE A 67 18.86 -12.64 22.75
N ASP A 68 19.40 -11.82 23.64
CA ASP A 68 18.85 -10.49 23.97
C ASP A 68 19.31 -9.40 22.98
N SER A 69 20.40 -9.64 22.24
CA SER A 69 20.95 -8.72 21.24
C SER A 69 21.45 -9.47 20.00
N ALA A 70 21.33 -8.82 18.85
CA ALA A 70 21.85 -9.32 17.57
C ALA A 70 23.37 -9.49 17.60
N ASP A 71 24.08 -8.58 18.28
CA ASP A 71 25.54 -8.62 18.40
C ASP A 71 26.01 -9.84 19.22
N ASP A 72 25.25 -10.24 20.25
CA ASP A 72 25.52 -11.45 21.04
C ASP A 72 25.23 -12.72 20.23
N ALA A 73 24.17 -12.72 19.42
CA ALA A 73 23.83 -13.84 18.55
C ALA A 73 24.88 -14.06 17.45
N ASP A 74 25.40 -12.98 16.86
CA ASP A 74 26.47 -13.06 15.85
C ASP A 74 27.79 -13.51 16.48
N PHE A 75 28.13 -13.04 17.69
CA PHE A 75 29.31 -13.53 18.43
C PHE A 75 29.24 -15.04 18.73
N HIS A 76 28.06 -15.54 19.10
CA HIS A 76 27.83 -16.97 19.32
C HIS A 76 27.80 -17.79 18.01
N LEU A 77 27.38 -17.21 16.90
CA LEU A 77 27.44 -17.83 15.57
C LEU A 77 28.91 -17.96 15.08
N GLU A 78 29.74 -16.94 15.33
CA GLU A 78 31.15 -16.91 14.93
C GLU A 78 32.05 -17.82 15.78
N SER A 79 31.70 -18.06 17.05
CA SER A 79 32.53 -18.86 17.97
C SER A 79 32.50 -20.39 17.74
N LYS A 80 31.68 -20.90 16.79
CA LYS A 80 31.65 -22.32 16.36
C LYS A 80 31.76 -23.36 17.51
N ALA A 81 30.98 -23.20 18.57
CA ALA A 81 30.91 -24.20 19.64
C ALA A 81 29.49 -24.78 19.77
N ASP A 82 29.39 -26.06 19.42
CA ASP A 82 28.49 -27.09 19.94
C ASP A 82 26.96 -26.93 19.81
N PHE A 83 26.44 -27.26 18.62
CA PHE A 83 25.10 -27.86 18.50
C PHE A 83 25.18 -29.20 17.75
N ALA A 84 25.87 -30.16 18.38
CA ALA A 84 25.78 -31.56 18.03
C ALA A 84 25.08 -32.31 19.16
N SER A 85 23.90 -32.85 18.86
CA SER A 85 23.43 -34.21 19.17
C SER A 85 21.92 -34.28 19.45
N ASP A 86 21.30 -35.14 18.66
CA ASP A 86 20.17 -36.01 18.97
C ASP A 86 18.82 -35.40 19.37
N ILE A 87 17.82 -35.51 18.49
CA ILE A 87 16.48 -36.04 18.82
C ILE A 87 15.83 -36.55 17.52
N ILE A 88 15.58 -37.86 17.50
CA ILE A 88 14.74 -38.57 16.53
C ILE A 88 13.29 -38.13 16.73
N ILE A 89 12.59 -37.67 15.68
CA ILE A 89 11.15 -37.37 15.77
C ILE A 89 10.35 -38.42 14.99
N ASN A 90 9.60 -39.21 15.76
CA ASN A 90 8.54 -40.09 15.29
C ASN A 90 7.25 -39.25 15.13
N LEU A 91 6.59 -39.34 13.97
CA LEU A 91 5.41 -38.55 13.61
C LEU A 91 4.08 -39.25 14.00
N PRO A 92 3.15 -38.60 14.72
CA PRO A 92 1.73 -38.90 14.64
C PRO A 92 1.00 -37.94 13.69
N LYS A 93 -0.25 -38.27 13.30
CA LYS A 93 -0.99 -37.96 12.03
C LYS A 93 -1.95 -36.75 12.10
N ARG A 94 -2.16 -36.02 10.99
CA ARG A 94 -3.06 -34.84 10.89
C ARG A 94 -4.11 -35.20 9.87
N ALA A 95 -5.38 -34.93 10.19
CA ALA A 95 -6.50 -35.23 9.32
C ALA A 95 -6.52 -34.30 8.09
N PRO A 96 -6.88 -34.81 6.91
CA PRO A 96 -6.86 -34.07 5.64
C PRO A 96 -8.12 -33.20 5.45
N ASN A 97 -8.01 -32.17 4.60
CA ASN A 97 -9.17 -31.44 4.05
C ASN A 97 -9.82 -32.18 2.85
N SER A 98 -9.35 -33.39 2.53
CA SER A 98 -10.01 -34.26 1.57
C SER A 98 -11.30 -34.83 2.17
N SER A 99 -12.22 -35.29 1.33
CA SER A 99 -13.21 -36.23 1.84
C SER A 99 -12.47 -37.43 2.41
N GLU A 100 -12.91 -38.01 3.55
CA GLU A 100 -12.25 -39.17 4.19
C GLU A 100 -12.11 -40.40 3.27
N LYS A 101 -12.58 -40.33 2.01
CA LYS A 101 -12.70 -41.43 1.05
C LYS A 101 -12.03 -41.20 -0.31
N THR A 102 -11.61 -40.00 -0.72
CA THR A 102 -11.06 -39.77 -2.08
C THR A 102 -9.83 -38.87 -2.10
N PHE A 103 -8.95 -39.12 -3.08
CA PHE A 103 -7.78 -38.29 -3.39
C PHE A 103 -8.01 -37.62 -4.74
N ASP A 104 -8.24 -36.31 -4.74
CA ASP A 104 -8.75 -35.57 -5.89
C ASP A 104 -7.61 -34.85 -6.64
N VAL A 105 -7.49 -35.10 -7.96
CA VAL A 105 -6.43 -34.55 -8.82
C VAL A 105 -7.00 -33.75 -9.99
N CYS A 106 -6.42 -32.60 -10.34
CA CYS A 106 -6.83 -31.79 -11.48
C CYS A 106 -5.66 -31.58 -12.45
N PHE A 107 -5.91 -31.76 -13.75
CA PHE A 107 -4.91 -31.56 -14.82
C PHE A 107 -5.18 -30.29 -15.63
N THR A 108 -4.21 -29.37 -15.65
CA THR A 108 -4.27 -28.11 -16.42
C THR A 108 -3.07 -27.95 -17.34
N GLY A 109 -3.23 -27.39 -18.54
CA GLY A 109 -2.10 -27.06 -19.42
C GLY A 109 -1.46 -28.20 -20.21
N PHE A 110 -2.13 -29.35 -20.35
CA PHE A 110 -1.69 -30.49 -21.18
C PHE A 110 -2.48 -30.58 -22.49
N ASP A 111 -1.82 -31.08 -23.53
CA ASP A 111 -2.43 -31.55 -24.78
C ASP A 111 -3.40 -32.71 -24.53
N LYS A 112 -4.28 -32.98 -25.51
CA LYS A 112 -5.37 -33.95 -25.36
C LYS A 112 -4.85 -35.36 -25.07
N ASP A 113 -3.83 -35.80 -25.79
CA ASP A 113 -3.28 -37.16 -25.70
C ASP A 113 -2.54 -37.37 -24.37
N THR A 114 -1.75 -36.39 -23.93
CA THR A 114 -1.07 -36.43 -22.63
C THR A 114 -2.07 -36.36 -21.46
N ARG A 115 -3.11 -35.52 -21.56
CA ARG A 115 -4.17 -35.46 -20.54
C ARG A 115 -4.90 -36.80 -20.41
N GLU A 116 -5.26 -37.44 -21.52
CA GLU A 116 -5.93 -38.75 -21.50
C GLU A 116 -5.04 -39.83 -20.88
N SER A 117 -3.73 -39.81 -21.16
CA SER A 117 -2.76 -40.73 -20.58
C SER A 117 -2.61 -40.55 -19.06
N LEU A 118 -2.50 -39.31 -18.60
CA LEU A 118 -2.39 -38.98 -17.17
C LEU A 118 -3.69 -39.26 -16.40
N THR A 119 -4.85 -39.07 -17.05
CA THR A 119 -6.15 -39.40 -16.49
C THR A 119 -6.26 -40.91 -16.24
N ARG A 120 -5.91 -41.74 -17.24
CA ARG A 120 -5.90 -43.20 -17.08
C ARG A 120 -4.92 -43.66 -16.00
N LEU A 121 -3.75 -43.01 -15.91
CA LEU A 121 -2.74 -43.34 -14.90
C LEU A 121 -3.26 -43.02 -13.48
N ALA A 122 -3.87 -41.85 -13.28
CA ALA A 122 -4.48 -41.46 -12.01
C ALA A 122 -5.66 -42.38 -11.62
N GLU A 123 -6.55 -42.70 -12.57
CA GLU A 123 -7.68 -43.62 -12.35
C GLU A 123 -7.21 -45.04 -11.98
N SER A 124 -6.12 -45.53 -12.61
CA SER A 124 -5.54 -46.83 -12.30
C SER A 124 -5.02 -46.95 -10.86
N LYS A 125 -4.71 -45.81 -10.22
CA LYS A 125 -4.23 -45.69 -8.85
C LYS A 125 -5.32 -45.23 -7.88
N SER A 126 -6.59 -45.34 -8.28
CA SER A 126 -7.78 -44.98 -7.48
C SER A 126 -7.87 -43.49 -7.11
N MET A 127 -7.28 -42.60 -7.90
CA MET A 127 -7.42 -41.15 -7.74
C MET A 127 -8.58 -40.60 -8.59
N LEU A 128 -9.26 -39.58 -8.08
CA LEU A 128 -10.44 -39.01 -8.73
C LEU A 128 -10.06 -37.75 -9.53
N VAL A 129 -10.18 -37.83 -10.87
CA VAL A 129 -9.79 -36.73 -11.75
C VAL A 129 -10.91 -35.69 -11.87
N ARG A 130 -10.63 -34.46 -11.42
CA ARG A 130 -11.55 -33.32 -11.48
C ARG A 130 -11.24 -32.42 -12.68
N LYS A 131 -12.30 -31.84 -13.27
CA LYS A 131 -12.19 -30.94 -14.43
C LYS A 131 -11.81 -29.49 -14.05
N SER A 132 -11.98 -29.12 -12.79
CA SER A 132 -11.75 -27.78 -12.25
C SER A 132 -11.12 -27.84 -10.85
N VAL A 133 -10.55 -26.71 -10.42
CA VAL A 133 -10.00 -26.53 -9.07
C VAL A 133 -11.17 -26.40 -8.11
N THR A 134 -11.45 -27.46 -7.36
CA THR A 134 -12.54 -27.55 -6.37
C THR A 134 -11.99 -27.37 -4.95
N VAL A 135 -12.86 -27.03 -3.99
CA VAL A 135 -12.50 -26.77 -2.58
C VAL A 135 -11.77 -27.95 -1.90
N ASN A 136 -12.02 -29.19 -2.34
CA ASN A 136 -11.42 -30.41 -1.78
C ASN A 136 -10.34 -31.01 -2.69
N LEU A 137 -9.67 -30.18 -3.52
CA LEU A 137 -8.63 -30.66 -4.43
C LEU A 137 -7.32 -30.90 -3.66
N ASP A 138 -6.73 -32.09 -3.78
CA ASP A 138 -5.47 -32.43 -3.12
C ASP A 138 -4.25 -32.03 -3.96
N ILE A 139 -4.32 -32.27 -5.28
CA ILE A 139 -3.22 -32.01 -6.22
C ILE A 139 -3.67 -31.32 -7.50
N LEU A 140 -2.96 -30.26 -7.87
CA LEU A 140 -3.01 -29.66 -9.20
C LEU A 140 -1.77 -30.08 -10.00
N CYS A 141 -1.95 -30.95 -10.99
CA CYS A 141 -0.90 -31.26 -11.95
C CYS A 141 -0.96 -30.27 -13.13
N PHE A 142 0.11 -29.51 -13.34
CA PHE A 142 0.17 -28.47 -14.37
C PHE A 142 1.20 -28.80 -15.46
N GLY A 143 0.82 -28.52 -16.69
CA GLY A 143 1.62 -28.70 -17.90
C GLY A 143 2.12 -27.36 -18.47
N PRO A 144 2.90 -27.41 -19.56
CA PRO A 144 3.57 -26.23 -20.14
C PRO A 144 2.60 -25.13 -20.60
N ASN A 145 1.33 -25.45 -20.88
CA ASN A 145 0.32 -24.48 -21.31
C ASN A 145 -0.69 -24.15 -20.20
N ALA A 146 -0.30 -24.27 -18.93
CA ALA A 146 -1.22 -24.08 -17.81
C ALA A 146 -1.59 -22.60 -17.65
N GLY A 147 -2.89 -22.29 -17.74
CA GLY A 147 -3.38 -20.93 -17.55
C GLY A 147 -3.19 -20.42 -16.10
N PRO A 148 -2.69 -19.19 -15.90
CA PRO A 148 -2.31 -18.65 -14.59
C PRO A 148 -3.48 -18.58 -13.59
N ALA A 149 -4.72 -18.42 -14.07
CA ALA A 149 -5.91 -18.38 -13.22
C ALA A 149 -6.12 -19.65 -12.38
N LYS A 150 -5.86 -20.84 -12.93
CA LYS A 150 -6.03 -22.12 -12.20
C LYS A 150 -4.89 -22.40 -11.24
N VAL A 151 -3.68 -21.97 -11.60
CA VAL A 151 -2.50 -22.09 -10.74
C VAL A 151 -2.65 -21.17 -9.53
N ASN A 152 -3.03 -19.91 -9.75
CA ASN A 152 -3.27 -18.94 -8.68
C ASN A 152 -4.41 -19.37 -7.76
N GLN A 153 -5.50 -19.93 -8.30
CA GLN A 153 -6.62 -20.45 -7.50
C GLN A 153 -6.19 -21.61 -6.61
N ALA A 154 -5.38 -22.54 -7.12
CA ALA A 154 -4.84 -23.66 -6.35
C ALA A 154 -3.86 -23.19 -5.26
N THR A 155 -2.97 -22.24 -5.59
CA THR A 155 -2.03 -21.64 -4.63
C THR A 155 -2.75 -20.90 -3.51
N MET A 156 -3.82 -20.15 -3.81
CA MET A 156 -4.64 -19.48 -2.79
C MET A 156 -5.40 -20.44 -1.88
N GLN A 157 -5.76 -21.64 -2.39
CA GLN A 157 -6.46 -22.67 -1.64
C GLN A 157 -5.50 -23.62 -0.89
N GLY A 158 -4.19 -23.43 -1.00
CA GLY A 158 -3.18 -24.27 -0.36
C GLY A 158 -3.07 -25.67 -0.96
N VAL A 159 -3.50 -25.84 -2.21
CA VAL A 159 -3.46 -27.11 -2.94
C VAL A 159 -2.05 -27.38 -3.47
N THR A 160 -1.60 -28.63 -3.40
CA THR A 160 -0.24 -29.00 -3.83
C THR A 160 -0.14 -28.98 -5.37
N ALA A 161 0.69 -28.10 -5.93
CA ALA A 161 0.90 -28.00 -7.37
C ALA A 161 2.16 -28.78 -7.81
N LEU A 162 2.02 -29.68 -8.80
CA LEU A 162 3.10 -30.55 -9.30
C LEU A 162 3.22 -30.51 -10.82
N THR A 163 4.45 -30.67 -11.34
CA THR A 163 4.68 -30.92 -12.77
C THR A 163 4.35 -32.37 -13.14
N LYS A 164 4.29 -32.69 -14.45
CA LYS A 164 4.04 -34.05 -14.93
C LYS A 164 5.02 -35.08 -14.35
N SER A 165 6.32 -34.80 -14.39
CA SER A 165 7.36 -35.72 -13.89
C SER A 165 7.28 -35.91 -12.38
N GLN A 166 6.96 -34.84 -11.64
CA GLN A 166 6.74 -34.90 -10.20
C GLN A 166 5.49 -35.70 -9.83
N PHE A 167 4.43 -35.57 -10.62
CA PHE A 167 3.21 -36.34 -10.44
C PHE A 167 3.42 -37.83 -10.76
N GLU A 168 4.15 -38.14 -11.83
CA GLU A 168 4.52 -39.52 -12.17
C GLU A 168 5.42 -40.15 -11.09
N ASN A 169 6.39 -39.40 -10.55
CA ASN A 169 7.22 -39.85 -9.44
C ASN A 169 6.39 -40.08 -8.16
N LEU A 170 5.45 -39.19 -7.83
CA LEU A 170 4.53 -39.39 -6.71
C LEU A 170 3.70 -40.67 -6.86
N LEU A 171 3.25 -40.98 -8.08
CA LEU A 171 2.45 -42.18 -8.35
C LEU A 171 3.27 -43.49 -8.27
N ASP A 172 4.59 -43.39 -8.44
CA ASP A 172 5.51 -44.53 -8.39
C ASP A 172 6.12 -44.74 -7.00
N THR A 173 6.53 -43.66 -6.32
CA THR A 173 7.24 -43.71 -5.03
C THR A 173 6.39 -43.39 -3.82
N GLY A 174 5.25 -42.69 -3.98
CA GLY A 174 4.38 -42.27 -2.88
C GLY A 174 4.89 -41.08 -2.06
N GLU A 175 5.96 -40.41 -2.49
CA GLU A 175 6.59 -39.28 -1.79
C GLU A 175 6.35 -37.93 -2.51
N LEU A 176 6.16 -36.86 -1.73
CA LEU A 176 6.04 -35.48 -2.24
C LEU A 176 7.44 -34.87 -2.47
N PRO A 177 7.72 -34.22 -3.62
CA PRO A 177 9.04 -33.67 -3.90
C PRO A 177 9.36 -32.41 -3.07
N GLU A 178 10.49 -32.40 -2.36
CA GLU A 178 10.93 -31.31 -1.46
C GLU A 178 11.53 -30.07 -2.18
N ALA A 179 11.65 -30.09 -3.51
CA ALA A 179 12.17 -28.97 -4.30
C ALA A 179 11.22 -28.55 -5.44
N LEU A 180 10.94 -27.25 -5.54
CA LEU A 180 10.62 -26.62 -6.81
C LEU A 180 11.87 -26.70 -7.70
N PRO A 181 11.76 -27.10 -8.98
CA PRO A 181 12.90 -27.50 -9.79
C PRO A 181 13.91 -26.37 -9.97
N GLY A 182 15.16 -26.65 -9.64
CA GLY A 182 16.32 -25.86 -10.01
C GLY A 182 17.18 -26.64 -10.99
N ASP A 183 17.09 -26.26 -12.26
CA ASP A 183 18.22 -26.21 -13.20
C ASP A 183 17.89 -25.09 -14.20
N ILE A 184 18.33 -23.88 -13.85
CA ILE A 184 18.10 -22.64 -14.61
C ILE A 184 18.92 -22.73 -15.90
N THR A 185 18.30 -23.21 -16.98
CA THR A 185 18.82 -23.00 -18.33
C THR A 185 18.40 -21.62 -18.82
N VAL A 186 19.33 -20.95 -19.51
CA VAL A 186 19.35 -19.54 -19.97
C VAL A 186 18.06 -19.04 -20.64
N THR A 187 17.15 -19.93 -21.00
CA THR A 187 15.82 -19.66 -21.59
C THR A 187 14.83 -19.08 -20.56
N GLU A 188 14.79 -19.60 -19.34
CA GLU A 188 13.84 -19.14 -18.30
C GLU A 188 14.24 -17.80 -17.68
N ALA A 189 15.54 -17.45 -17.68
CA ALA A 189 15.98 -16.11 -17.30
C ALA A 189 15.47 -15.05 -18.29
N LYS A 190 15.38 -15.39 -19.59
CA LYS A 190 14.77 -14.53 -20.61
C LYS A 190 13.25 -14.51 -20.52
N GLU A 191 12.62 -15.63 -20.19
CA GLU A 191 11.15 -15.69 -20.04
C GLU A 191 10.69 -14.99 -18.76
N ARG A 192 11.38 -15.17 -17.63
CA ARG A 192 11.15 -14.38 -16.41
C ARG A 192 11.43 -12.91 -16.65
N ALA A 193 12.53 -12.55 -17.31
CA ALA A 193 12.77 -11.15 -17.69
C ALA A 193 11.69 -10.57 -18.61
N ARG A 194 11.11 -11.37 -19.52
CA ARG A 194 9.98 -10.95 -20.37
C ARG A 194 8.68 -10.80 -19.59
N VAL A 195 8.41 -11.69 -18.62
CA VAL A 195 7.25 -11.58 -17.73
C VAL A 195 7.39 -10.36 -16.83
N ASP A 196 8.55 -10.16 -16.22
CA ASP A 196 8.86 -8.97 -15.41
C ASP A 196 8.76 -7.69 -16.27
N GLU A 197 9.28 -7.70 -17.50
CA GLU A 197 9.16 -6.57 -18.43
C GLU A 197 7.70 -6.29 -18.82
N PHE A 198 6.87 -7.34 -18.96
CA PHE A 198 5.45 -7.21 -19.25
C PHE A 198 4.66 -6.70 -18.04
N GLU A 199 4.95 -7.20 -16.83
CA GLU A 199 4.34 -6.71 -15.59
C GLU A 199 4.71 -5.24 -15.33
N ASP A 200 5.98 -4.87 -15.55
CA ASP A 200 6.43 -3.48 -15.48
C ASP A 200 5.74 -2.61 -16.54
N LEU A 201 5.52 -3.14 -17.75
CA LEU A 201 4.77 -2.46 -18.80
C LEU A 201 3.31 -2.25 -18.40
N VAL A 202 2.62 -3.28 -17.90
CA VAL A 202 1.23 -3.21 -17.42
C VAL A 202 1.11 -2.22 -16.27
N LYS A 203 2.05 -2.25 -15.31
CA LYS A 203 2.13 -1.30 -14.20
C LYS A 203 2.37 0.13 -14.68
N HIS A 204 3.21 0.30 -15.70
CA HIS A 204 3.46 1.60 -16.32
C HIS A 204 2.21 2.12 -17.04
N ILE A 205 1.54 1.28 -17.82
CA ILE A 205 0.28 1.60 -18.50
C ILE A 205 -0.77 2.03 -17.47
N ASN A 206 -0.97 1.22 -16.43
CA ASN A 206 -1.93 1.51 -15.37
C ASN A 206 -1.59 2.79 -14.61
N THR A 207 -0.33 3.03 -14.25
CA THR A 207 0.06 4.29 -13.59
C THR A 207 -0.22 5.52 -14.47
N ASN A 208 0.11 5.46 -15.76
CA ASN A 208 -0.12 6.60 -16.66
C ASN A 208 -1.60 6.79 -17.02
N LEU A 209 -2.38 5.70 -17.11
CA LEU A 209 -3.82 5.77 -17.40
C LEU A 209 -4.64 6.11 -16.15
N LYS A 210 -4.23 5.69 -14.95
CA LYS A 210 -4.80 6.18 -13.67
C LYS A 210 -4.53 7.67 -13.49
N GLY A 211 -3.38 8.15 -13.93
CA GLY A 211 -2.97 9.56 -13.86
C GLY A 211 -3.67 10.50 -14.84
N LEU A 212 -4.71 10.08 -15.57
CA LEU A 212 -5.33 10.89 -16.62
C LEU A 212 -5.95 12.22 -16.16
N LYS A 213 -5.96 12.54 -14.86
CA LYS A 213 -6.60 13.76 -14.32
C LYS A 213 -6.01 14.36 -13.03
N GLU A 214 -4.77 14.09 -12.63
CA GLU A 214 -4.14 14.97 -11.63
C GLU A 214 -3.61 16.23 -12.33
N PHE A 215 -4.14 17.40 -11.96
CA PHE A 215 -3.61 18.65 -12.52
C PHE A 215 -2.13 18.79 -12.13
N PRO A 216 -1.24 19.04 -13.10
CA PRO A 216 0.18 19.19 -12.81
C PRO A 216 0.38 20.39 -11.88
N ARG A 217 1.24 20.20 -10.88
CA ARG A 217 1.68 21.29 -10.00
C ARG A 217 2.35 22.37 -10.84
N ARG A 218 2.19 23.62 -10.44
CA ARG A 218 2.66 24.80 -11.18
C ARG A 218 3.70 25.56 -10.38
N GLU A 219 4.67 26.16 -11.06
CA GLU A 219 5.65 27.05 -10.40
C GLU A 219 5.05 28.40 -10.00
N ASN A 220 3.90 28.78 -10.58
CA ASN A 220 3.18 29.99 -10.20
C ASN A 220 2.42 29.78 -8.88
N LEU A 221 3.01 30.28 -7.78
CA LEU A 221 2.45 30.18 -6.44
C LEU A 221 1.31 31.17 -6.23
N ILE A 222 0.23 30.74 -5.58
CA ILE A 222 -0.87 31.65 -5.20
C ILE A 222 -0.48 32.59 -4.06
N ALA A 223 0.54 32.22 -3.28
CA ALA A 223 1.06 32.99 -2.15
C ALA A 223 2.60 33.05 -2.25
N THR A 224 3.13 34.27 -2.17
CA THR A 224 4.54 34.53 -1.96
C THR A 224 4.74 35.00 -0.53
N PHE A 225 5.71 34.41 0.17
CA PHE A 225 5.95 34.71 1.58
C PHE A 225 7.19 35.60 1.74
N HIS A 226 7.03 36.73 2.43
CA HIS A 226 8.10 37.64 2.84
C HIS A 226 7.94 37.89 4.34
N ASP A 227 9.04 37.86 5.10
CA ASP A 227 9.01 37.94 6.57
C ASP A 227 7.96 37.01 7.20
N GLU A 228 7.92 35.77 6.70
CA GLU A 228 7.00 34.72 7.14
C GLU A 228 5.50 34.98 6.87
N GLN A 229 5.15 36.03 6.13
CA GLN A 229 3.77 36.41 5.81
C GLN A 229 3.48 36.35 4.32
N ALA A 230 2.28 35.91 3.94
CA ALA A 230 1.79 36.02 2.56
C ALA A 230 1.61 37.49 2.15
N VAL A 231 2.37 37.93 1.14
CA VAL A 231 2.38 39.31 0.67
C VAL A 231 1.17 39.58 -0.22
N GLY A 232 0.53 40.75 -0.02
CA GLY A 232 -0.60 41.20 -0.83
C GLY A 232 -1.95 40.56 -0.48
N TRP A 233 -1.98 39.67 0.51
CA TRP A 233 -3.21 39.07 1.02
C TRP A 233 -3.85 39.98 2.07
N LYS A 234 -5.19 40.06 2.09
CA LYS A 234 -5.94 40.87 3.06
C LYS A 234 -5.89 40.32 4.47
N PHE A 235 -5.86 39.00 4.62
CA PHE A 235 -5.66 38.36 5.91
C PHE A 235 -4.17 38.09 6.15
N TYR A 236 -3.77 38.14 7.42
CA TYR A 236 -2.46 37.65 7.83
C TYR A 236 -2.43 36.12 7.72
N VAL A 237 -1.60 35.62 6.81
CA VAL A 237 -1.36 34.18 6.61
C VAL A 237 0.13 33.91 6.79
N HIS A 238 0.47 33.12 7.81
CA HIS A 238 1.84 32.74 8.12
C HIS A 238 2.37 31.66 7.16
N GLN A 239 3.70 31.61 6.92
CA GLN A 239 4.34 30.63 6.04
C GLN A 239 4.15 29.17 6.46
N ALA A 240 3.79 28.92 7.73
CA ALA A 240 3.43 27.59 8.21
C ALA A 240 2.21 27.00 7.46
N PHE A 241 1.38 27.85 6.84
CA PHE A 241 0.24 27.42 6.02
C PHE A 241 0.61 26.98 4.61
N ARG A 242 1.90 26.89 4.24
CA ARG A 242 2.32 26.37 2.92
C ARG A 242 1.71 25.02 2.61
N ASP A 243 1.72 24.09 3.57
CA ASP A 243 1.12 22.76 3.35
C ASP A 243 -0.40 22.83 3.17
N ALA A 244 -1.09 23.67 3.95
CA ALA A 244 -2.54 23.87 3.82
C ALA A 244 -2.93 24.53 2.48
N LEU A 245 -2.04 25.37 1.93
CA LEU A 245 -2.17 25.99 0.61
C LEU A 245 -1.66 25.08 -0.52
N ASP A 246 -1.22 23.85 -0.21
CA ASP A 246 -0.60 22.92 -1.15
C ASP A 246 0.60 23.52 -1.89
N ILE A 247 1.43 24.29 -1.18
CA ILE A 247 2.72 24.82 -1.64
C ILE A 247 3.83 23.91 -1.10
N LYS A 248 4.56 23.23 -1.99
CA LYS A 248 5.57 22.23 -1.62
C LYS A 248 6.84 22.41 -2.42
N LEU A 249 7.97 22.02 -1.86
CA LEU A 249 9.22 21.89 -2.61
C LEU A 249 9.16 20.59 -3.42
N THR A 250 9.24 20.69 -4.74
CA THR A 250 9.15 19.53 -5.63
C THR A 250 10.24 19.56 -6.69
N PRO A 251 10.71 18.37 -7.12
CA PRO A 251 11.67 18.27 -8.22
C PRO A 251 11.02 18.66 -9.54
N VAL A 252 11.62 19.60 -10.27
CA VAL A 252 11.26 19.96 -11.64
C VAL A 252 12.45 19.66 -12.54
N THR A 253 12.22 18.91 -13.62
CA THR A 253 13.27 18.54 -14.58
C THR A 253 13.22 19.43 -15.80
N VAL A 254 14.28 20.21 -16.01
CA VAL A 254 14.47 21.07 -17.19
C VAL A 254 15.76 20.63 -17.88
N HIS A 255 15.69 20.30 -19.18
CA HIS A 255 16.83 19.82 -19.97
C HIS A 255 17.64 18.70 -19.29
N SER A 256 16.93 17.68 -18.76
CA SER A 256 17.53 16.52 -18.08
C SER A 256 18.30 16.83 -16.79
N LYS A 257 18.12 18.03 -16.23
CA LYS A 257 18.61 18.40 -14.90
C LYS A 257 17.44 18.63 -13.97
N THR A 258 17.49 18.05 -12.79
CA THR A 258 16.44 18.16 -11.77
C THR A 258 16.82 19.21 -10.75
N TYR A 259 15.93 20.18 -10.54
CA TYR A 259 16.07 21.26 -9.57
C TYR A 259 14.93 21.18 -8.57
N GLN A 260 15.19 21.53 -7.32
CA GLN A 260 14.14 21.69 -6.32
C GLN A 260 13.57 23.10 -6.44
N THR A 261 12.26 23.21 -6.62
CA THR A 261 11.56 24.50 -6.69
C THR A 261 10.22 24.41 -5.96
N TRP A 262 9.74 25.56 -5.47
CA TRP A 262 8.42 25.63 -4.86
C TRP A 262 7.35 25.52 -5.93
N THR A 263 6.38 24.64 -5.72
CA THR A 263 5.25 24.47 -6.62
C THR A 263 3.92 24.47 -5.87
N GLN A 264 2.91 24.97 -6.57
CA GLN A 264 1.53 25.04 -6.18
C GLN A 264 0.77 23.82 -6.71
N GLY A 265 0.09 23.10 -5.83
CA GLY A 265 -0.91 22.11 -6.23
C GLY A 265 -2.33 22.65 -6.11
N HIS A 266 -3.30 21.74 -6.01
CA HIS A 266 -4.73 22.04 -6.06
C HIS A 266 -5.49 21.54 -4.82
N ALA A 267 -4.82 20.83 -3.90
CA ALA A 267 -5.44 20.16 -2.77
C ALA A 267 -5.32 20.98 -1.48
N TYR A 268 -6.06 22.09 -1.38
CA TYR A 268 -6.12 22.91 -0.16
C TYR A 268 -6.67 22.10 1.02
N SER A 269 -6.03 22.22 2.18
CA SER A 269 -6.30 21.37 3.32
C SER A 269 -6.12 22.10 4.66
N PHE A 270 -6.86 23.19 4.84
CA PHE A 270 -6.99 23.81 6.17
C PHE A 270 -7.64 22.83 7.16
N LYS A 271 -7.18 22.86 8.40
CA LYS A 271 -7.55 21.89 9.46
C LYS A 271 -8.33 22.57 10.57
N ARG A 272 -9.09 21.77 11.32
CA ARG A 272 -9.77 22.24 12.54
C ARG A 272 -8.75 22.87 13.50
N GLY A 273 -9.05 24.07 13.97
CA GLY A 273 -8.20 24.85 14.86
C GLY A 273 -7.32 25.87 14.14
N ASP A 274 -7.15 25.75 12.82
CA ASP A 274 -6.42 26.74 12.03
C ASP A 274 -7.07 28.11 12.22
N THR A 275 -6.25 29.10 12.58
CA THR A 275 -6.69 30.44 12.94
C THR A 275 -5.91 31.45 12.12
N LEU A 276 -6.63 32.31 11.40
CA LEU A 276 -6.09 33.39 10.56
C LEU A 276 -6.83 34.67 10.90
N SER A 277 -6.21 35.83 10.73
CA SER A 277 -6.80 37.06 11.25
C SER A 277 -6.33 38.29 10.51
N TRP A 278 -6.98 39.40 10.79
CA TRP A 278 -6.55 40.72 10.40
C TRP A 278 -6.87 41.71 11.52
N PRO A 279 -5.91 42.53 12.00
CA PRO A 279 -4.47 42.49 11.72
C PRO A 279 -3.79 41.25 12.36
N ASN A 280 -2.46 41.17 12.31
CA ASN A 280 -1.70 40.07 12.93
C ASN A 280 -1.69 40.15 14.47
N PRO A 281 -2.36 39.23 15.20
CA PRO A 281 -2.45 39.22 16.66
C PRO A 281 -1.15 38.85 17.34
N ASN A 282 -0.30 38.06 16.68
CA ASN A 282 0.94 37.56 17.26
C ASN A 282 1.98 38.67 17.45
N LYS A 283 1.80 39.81 16.79
CA LYS A 283 2.67 40.97 16.96
C LYS A 283 2.33 41.73 18.24
N ASP A 284 1.04 41.93 18.49
CA ASP A 284 0.51 42.59 19.69
C ASP A 284 -0.98 42.26 19.85
N TRP A 285 -1.29 41.39 20.82
CA TRP A 285 -2.66 40.96 21.12
C TRP A 285 -3.52 42.12 21.65
N GLY A 286 -2.93 43.00 22.45
CA GLY A 286 -3.63 44.17 22.98
C GLY A 286 -4.00 45.13 21.86
N ALA A 287 -3.09 45.38 20.92
CA ALA A 287 -3.37 46.19 19.74
C ALA A 287 -4.43 45.53 18.82
N PHE A 288 -4.41 44.20 18.69
CA PHE A 288 -5.44 43.47 17.94
C PHE A 288 -6.82 43.65 18.57
N LEU A 289 -6.96 43.44 19.88
CA LEU A 289 -8.23 43.65 20.58
C LEU A 289 -8.72 45.10 20.47
N ASN A 290 -7.79 46.05 20.44
CA ASN A 290 -8.10 47.48 20.32
C ASN A 290 -8.42 47.96 18.90
N ALA A 291 -8.14 47.17 17.86
CA ALA A 291 -8.38 47.57 16.48
C ALA A 291 -9.87 47.41 16.10
N ASP A 292 -10.46 48.48 15.57
CA ASP A 292 -11.91 48.52 15.26
C ASP A 292 -12.32 47.60 14.10
N ASN A 293 -11.37 47.24 13.24
CA ASN A 293 -11.56 46.30 12.13
C ASN A 293 -10.96 44.92 12.40
N ALA A 294 -10.62 44.61 13.65
CA ALA A 294 -10.04 43.32 14.00
C ALA A 294 -11.04 42.18 13.77
N ILE A 295 -10.55 41.15 13.10
CA ILE A 295 -11.30 39.96 12.77
C ILE A 295 -10.40 38.74 12.84
N MET A 296 -10.93 37.65 13.37
CA MET A 296 -10.27 36.36 13.45
C MET A 296 -11.18 35.29 12.86
N LEU A 297 -10.63 34.48 11.97
CA LEU A 297 -11.27 33.34 11.34
C LEU A 297 -10.68 32.08 11.97
N GLN A 298 -11.54 31.22 12.49
CA GLN A 298 -11.11 29.92 13.01
C GLN A 298 -11.88 28.79 12.33
N VAL A 299 -11.14 27.84 11.76
CA VAL A 299 -11.70 26.64 11.14
C VAL A 299 -12.26 25.72 12.23
N LYS A 300 -13.57 25.51 12.22
CA LYS A 300 -14.29 24.62 13.15
C LYS A 300 -14.36 23.20 12.64
N PHE A 301 -14.63 23.04 11.35
CA PHE A 301 -14.72 21.76 10.66
C PHE A 301 -14.12 21.90 9.25
N ALA A 302 -13.50 20.84 8.76
CA ALA A 302 -12.87 20.86 7.45
C ALA A 302 -12.92 19.47 6.79
N THR A 303 -13.25 19.47 5.52
CA THR A 303 -12.97 18.39 4.57
C THR A 303 -11.93 18.92 3.59
N PRO A 304 -10.80 18.22 3.37
CA PRO A 304 -9.77 18.69 2.45
C PRO A 304 -10.26 18.71 1.00
N ALA A 305 -9.73 19.61 0.19
CA ALA A 305 -9.90 19.57 -1.25
C ALA A 305 -9.01 18.48 -1.85
N GLY A 306 -9.48 17.82 -2.91
CA GLY A 306 -8.72 16.73 -3.52
C GLY A 306 -9.41 16.15 -4.75
N PHE A 307 -8.77 15.14 -5.33
CA PHE A 307 -9.33 14.40 -6.44
C PHE A 307 -9.99 13.13 -5.89
N VAL A 308 -11.27 12.98 -6.18
CA VAL A 308 -12.05 11.79 -5.81
C VAL A 308 -12.31 10.99 -7.06
N GLU A 309 -12.20 9.66 -6.96
CA GLU A 309 -12.56 8.77 -8.06
C GLU A 309 -14.04 8.96 -8.41
N ASN A 310 -14.31 9.12 -9.70
CA ASN A 310 -15.65 9.35 -10.24
C ASN A 310 -16.16 8.14 -11.03
N GLN A 311 -15.33 7.62 -11.92
CA GLN A 311 -15.68 6.46 -12.74
C GLN A 311 -14.47 5.56 -12.87
N ARG A 312 -14.69 4.25 -12.82
CA ARG A 312 -13.66 3.24 -12.97
C ARG A 312 -14.05 2.26 -14.07
N LEU A 313 -13.10 1.97 -14.94
CA LEU A 313 -13.20 0.95 -15.97
C LEU A 313 -12.12 -0.09 -15.71
N GLU A 314 -12.54 -1.34 -15.58
CA GLU A 314 -11.68 -2.50 -15.41
C GLU A 314 -11.89 -3.44 -16.58
N GLY A 315 -10.80 -3.96 -17.14
CA GLY A 315 -10.88 -4.93 -18.22
C GLY A 315 -9.51 -5.37 -18.71
N THR A 316 -9.50 -6.10 -19.81
CA THR A 316 -8.28 -6.48 -20.51
C THR A 316 -8.10 -5.64 -21.77
N PHE A 317 -6.85 -5.30 -22.07
CA PHE A 317 -6.47 -4.59 -23.28
C PHE A 317 -5.61 -5.48 -24.17
N GLN A 318 -5.98 -5.50 -25.45
CA GLN A 318 -5.22 -6.12 -26.51
C GLN A 318 -4.96 -5.07 -27.60
N GLY A 319 -3.70 -4.89 -27.97
CA GLY A 319 -3.31 -3.94 -29.01
C GLY A 319 -1.93 -3.34 -28.79
N ASN A 320 -1.66 -2.24 -29.49
CA ASN A 320 -0.33 -1.65 -29.55
C ASN A 320 -0.23 -0.47 -28.56
N TYR A 321 0.77 -0.49 -27.69
CA TYR A 321 1.06 0.59 -26.75
C TYR A 321 2.28 1.42 -27.19
N PHE A 322 2.11 2.74 -27.22
CA PHE A 322 3.16 3.71 -27.54
C PHE A 322 3.52 4.50 -26.28
N LYS A 323 4.76 4.37 -25.81
CA LYS A 323 5.20 4.94 -24.53
C LYS A 323 5.32 6.47 -24.53
N THR A 324 5.63 7.08 -25.67
CA THR A 324 5.73 8.54 -25.82
C THR A 324 5.30 9.00 -27.21
N LYS A 325 4.98 10.28 -27.36
CA LYS A 325 4.58 10.88 -28.66
C LYS A 325 5.64 10.77 -29.75
N THR A 326 6.91 10.51 -29.40
CA THR A 326 8.05 10.53 -30.33
C THR A 326 8.61 9.14 -30.63
N HIS A 327 8.12 8.08 -30.00
CA HIS A 327 8.55 6.71 -30.31
C HIS A 327 7.81 6.16 -31.53
N ALA A 328 8.57 5.77 -32.56
CA ALA A 328 8.03 5.13 -33.76
C ALA A 328 7.73 3.63 -33.58
N GLN A 329 8.18 3.01 -32.48
CA GLN A 329 8.00 1.59 -32.20
C GLN A 329 6.94 1.39 -31.12
N SER A 330 5.90 0.62 -31.44
CA SER A 330 4.91 0.13 -30.49
C SER A 330 5.39 -1.13 -29.78
N LYS A 331 4.90 -1.35 -28.56
CA LYS A 331 4.92 -2.67 -27.94
C LYS A 331 3.56 -3.33 -28.11
N ASP A 332 3.55 -4.57 -28.58
CA ASP A 332 2.35 -5.39 -28.61
C ASP A 332 1.99 -5.79 -27.19
N VAL A 333 0.73 -5.57 -26.83
CA VAL A 333 0.16 -5.87 -25.53
C VAL A 333 -0.98 -6.87 -25.72
N LEU A 334 -0.91 -7.99 -25.02
CA LEU A 334 -1.88 -9.09 -25.09
C LEU A 334 -2.46 -9.31 -23.69
N ASP A 335 -3.79 -9.25 -23.59
CA ASP A 335 -4.55 -9.51 -22.36
C ASP A 335 -4.06 -8.74 -21.12
N ALA A 336 -3.55 -7.51 -21.30
CA ALA A 336 -3.08 -6.70 -20.19
C ALA A 336 -4.26 -6.26 -19.33
N PRO A 337 -4.27 -6.54 -18.01
CA PRO A 337 -5.28 -5.97 -17.12
C PRO A 337 -5.08 -4.47 -17.03
N ILE A 338 -6.09 -3.71 -17.46
CA ILE A 338 -6.10 -2.26 -17.37
C ILE A 338 -7.20 -1.82 -16.41
N GLU A 339 -6.82 -0.89 -15.54
CA GLU A 339 -7.71 -0.13 -14.69
C GLU A 339 -7.57 1.35 -15.04
N VAL A 340 -8.64 1.92 -15.59
CA VAL A 340 -8.73 3.35 -15.89
C VAL A 340 -9.70 3.99 -14.92
N ALA A 341 -9.22 4.91 -14.11
CA ALA A 341 -10.05 5.71 -13.23
C ALA A 341 -10.08 7.16 -13.74
N SER A 342 -11.29 7.73 -13.80
CA SER A 342 -11.46 9.18 -13.95
C SER A 342 -11.67 9.78 -12.57
N TYR A 343 -11.04 10.92 -12.32
CA TYR A 343 -11.19 11.67 -11.08
C TYR A 343 -11.94 12.97 -11.34
N ILE A 344 -12.72 13.41 -10.36
CA ILE A 344 -13.30 14.76 -10.29
C ILE A 344 -12.63 15.50 -9.15
N TYR A 345 -12.41 16.80 -9.34
CA TYR A 345 -11.96 17.67 -8.28
C TYR A 345 -13.11 17.99 -7.33
N ASP A 346 -12.94 17.62 -6.06
CA ASP A 346 -13.75 18.06 -4.95
C ASP A 346 -13.03 19.23 -4.27
N SER A 347 -13.72 20.36 -4.13
CA SER A 347 -13.16 21.58 -3.54
C SER A 347 -13.05 21.51 -2.01
N GLY A 348 -13.61 20.46 -1.38
CA GLY A 348 -13.72 20.36 0.06
C GLY A 348 -14.60 21.46 0.65
N VAL A 349 -14.97 21.31 1.92
CA VAL A 349 -15.83 22.26 2.64
C VAL A 349 -15.25 22.59 4.01
N LEU A 350 -15.47 23.83 4.44
CA LEU A 350 -15.00 24.41 5.68
C LEU A 350 -16.17 25.07 6.40
N THR A 351 -16.25 24.84 7.71
CA THR A 351 -17.05 25.68 8.61
C THR A 351 -16.10 26.59 9.36
N VAL A 352 -16.25 27.89 9.20
CA VAL A 352 -15.35 28.91 9.74
C VAL A 352 -16.12 29.80 10.70
N GLY A 353 -15.69 29.84 11.95
CA GLY A 353 -16.19 30.83 12.92
C GLY A 353 -15.52 32.17 12.70
N VAL A 354 -16.33 33.23 12.62
CA VAL A 354 -15.88 34.62 12.54
C VAL A 354 -15.93 35.23 13.92
N TYR A 355 -14.80 35.73 14.37
CA TYR A 355 -14.61 36.30 15.69
C TYR A 355 -14.21 37.77 15.59
N ARG A 356 -14.77 38.60 16.47
CA ARG A 356 -14.39 40.02 16.62
C ARG A 356 -14.13 40.32 18.10
N PRO A 357 -13.29 41.33 18.43
CA PRO A 357 -13.17 41.79 19.81
C PRO A 357 -14.53 42.18 20.39
N ASP A 358 -14.76 41.83 21.65
CA ASP A 358 -15.98 42.21 22.36
C ASP A 358 -15.98 43.70 22.73
N GLU A 359 -17.12 44.21 23.19
CA GLU A 359 -17.28 45.63 23.56
C GLU A 359 -16.28 46.08 24.64
N THR A 360 -15.86 45.17 25.52
CA THR A 360 -14.87 45.45 26.58
C THR A 360 -13.42 45.41 26.07
N LYS A 361 -13.19 44.92 24.85
CA LYS A 361 -11.87 44.73 24.22
C LYS A 361 -10.92 43.87 25.06
N GLU A 362 -11.45 42.87 25.77
CA GLU A 362 -10.67 41.92 26.59
C GLU A 362 -10.55 40.54 25.95
N LYS A 363 -11.52 40.18 25.10
CA LYS A 363 -11.57 38.86 24.43
C LYS A 363 -12.20 39.01 23.05
N VAL A 364 -12.24 37.89 22.33
CA VAL A 364 -12.98 37.79 21.07
C VAL A 364 -14.24 36.96 21.26
N GLU A 365 -15.31 37.33 20.57
CA GLU A 365 -16.57 36.60 20.57
C GLU A 365 -16.97 36.17 19.16
N LEU A 366 -17.68 35.06 19.07
CA LEU A 366 -18.18 34.53 17.80
C LEU A 366 -19.34 35.41 17.33
N VAL A 367 -19.17 36.05 16.18
CA VAL A 367 -20.19 36.92 15.58
C VAL A 367 -20.94 36.26 14.44
N ASP A 368 -20.30 35.33 13.73
CA ASP A 368 -20.89 34.65 12.57
C ASP A 368 -20.23 33.30 12.31
N THR A 369 -20.88 32.42 11.54
CA THR A 369 -20.32 31.14 11.10
C THR A 369 -20.55 30.97 9.59
N LEU A 370 -19.45 30.84 8.85
CA LEU A 370 -19.46 30.72 7.40
C LEU A 370 -19.29 29.26 6.99
N LEU A 371 -20.07 28.82 6.01
CA LEU A 371 -19.86 27.57 5.28
C LEU A 371 -19.29 27.91 3.91
N LEU A 372 -18.04 27.53 3.65
CA LEU A 372 -17.30 27.88 2.44
C LEU A 372 -16.57 26.66 1.89
N THR A 373 -16.32 26.61 0.59
CA THR A 373 -15.32 25.67 0.05
C THR A 373 -13.89 26.07 0.45
N GLN A 374 -12.91 25.17 0.35
CA GLN A 374 -11.51 25.52 0.60
C GLN A 374 -11.02 26.62 -0.36
N VAL A 375 -11.48 26.58 -1.61
CA VAL A 375 -11.15 27.58 -2.65
C VAL A 375 -11.74 28.95 -2.31
N GLU A 376 -13.00 28.99 -1.87
CA GLU A 376 -13.64 30.25 -1.43
C GLU A 376 -12.99 30.82 -0.18
N PHE A 377 -12.54 29.96 0.73
CA PHE A 377 -11.80 30.40 1.91
C PHE A 377 -10.44 31.02 1.54
N VAL A 378 -9.69 30.41 0.61
CA VAL A 378 -8.47 31.03 0.06
C VAL A 378 -8.77 32.38 -0.58
N THR A 379 -9.86 32.46 -1.36
CA THR A 379 -10.30 33.72 -1.99
C THR A 379 -10.63 34.78 -0.95
N LEU A 380 -11.30 34.40 0.15
CA LEU A 380 -11.58 35.27 1.28
C LEU A 380 -10.29 35.78 1.93
N LEU A 381 -9.31 34.91 2.17
CA LEU A 381 -8.02 35.28 2.75
C LEU A 381 -7.25 36.27 1.85
N GLN A 382 -7.28 36.06 0.53
CA GLN A 382 -6.63 36.93 -0.45
C GLN A 382 -7.31 38.29 -0.57
N SER A 383 -8.63 38.29 -0.69
CA SER A 383 -9.39 39.45 -1.17
C SER A 383 -10.19 40.18 -0.10
N GLY A 384 -10.33 39.60 1.09
CA GLY A 384 -11.05 40.20 2.21
C GLY A 384 -12.57 40.06 2.13
N TYR A 385 -13.11 39.39 1.10
CA TYR A 385 -14.54 39.21 0.92
C TYR A 385 -14.91 37.77 0.51
N TYR A 386 -16.18 37.42 0.74
CA TYR A 386 -16.78 36.20 0.21
C TYR A 386 -18.11 36.52 -0.48
N TRP A 387 -18.62 35.55 -1.23
CA TRP A 387 -19.94 35.64 -1.85
C TRP A 387 -20.92 34.81 -1.04
N GLN A 388 -21.92 35.46 -0.45
CA GLN A 388 -23.10 34.77 0.05
C GLN A 388 -23.91 34.28 -1.15
N LYS A 389 -24.29 33.00 -1.14
CA LYS A 389 -24.99 32.32 -2.22
C LYS A 389 -26.06 31.39 -1.64
N PRO A 390 -27.11 31.07 -2.42
CA PRO A 390 -28.01 29.96 -2.12
C PRO A 390 -27.26 28.66 -1.83
N THR A 391 -27.72 27.93 -0.83
CA THR A 391 -27.19 26.61 -0.48
C THR A 391 -27.81 25.48 -1.30
N ASP A 392 -29.04 25.63 -1.76
CA ASP A 392 -29.72 24.69 -2.65
C ASP A 392 -30.74 25.43 -3.56
N SER A 393 -31.53 24.67 -4.33
CA SER A 393 -32.52 25.21 -5.25
C SER A 393 -33.75 25.82 -4.58
N GLU A 394 -33.96 25.57 -3.29
CA GLU A 394 -35.08 26.09 -2.49
C GLU A 394 -34.66 27.30 -1.65
N ASP A 395 -33.36 27.58 -1.56
CA ASP A 395 -32.78 28.73 -0.87
C ASP A 395 -32.84 30.01 -1.72
N ASP A 396 -33.76 30.92 -1.39
CA ASP A 396 -33.93 32.21 -2.06
C ASP A 396 -32.90 33.28 -1.64
N THR A 397 -31.83 32.92 -0.92
CA THR A 397 -30.81 33.88 -0.47
C THR A 397 -30.15 34.60 -1.66
N PRO A 398 -30.23 35.94 -1.75
CA PRO A 398 -29.67 36.65 -2.89
C PRO A 398 -28.14 36.54 -2.92
N VAL A 399 -27.59 36.35 -4.11
CA VAL A 399 -26.13 36.35 -4.30
C VAL A 399 -25.59 37.74 -3.99
N LYS A 400 -24.80 37.86 -2.91
CA LYS A 400 -24.28 39.14 -2.44
C LYS A 400 -22.81 39.02 -2.05
N LYS A 401 -22.04 40.03 -2.43
CA LYS A 401 -20.65 40.19 -1.96
C LYS A 401 -20.65 40.73 -0.53
N ILE A 402 -20.04 39.99 0.40
CA ILE A 402 -19.86 40.39 1.80
C ILE A 402 -18.37 40.64 2.03
N VAL A 403 -18.01 41.89 2.33
CA VAL A 403 -16.64 42.31 2.63
C VAL A 403 -16.43 42.22 4.14
N LEU A 404 -15.42 41.45 4.55
CA LEU A 404 -15.01 41.32 5.94
C LEU A 404 -13.83 42.23 6.29
N VAL A 405 -12.92 42.42 5.33
CA VAL A 405 -11.74 43.28 5.42
C VAL A 405 -11.63 44.09 4.13
N GLU A 406 -11.49 45.41 4.26
CA GLU A 406 -11.37 46.34 3.12
C GLU A 406 -9.99 46.35 2.46
#